data_AF-C5F2P8-F1
#
_entry.id   AF-C5F2P8-F1
#
_cell.length_a   1.000
_cell.length_b   1.000
_cell.length_c   1.000
_cell.angle_alpha   90.00
_cell.angle_beta   90.00
_cell.angle_gamma   90.00
#
_symmetry.space_group_name_H-M   'P 1'
#
loop_
_entity.id
_entity.type
_entity.pdbx_description
1 polymer ?
#
loop_
_entity_poly.entity_id
_entity_poly.type
_entity_poly.pdbx_seq_one_letter_code
_entity_poly.pdbx_strand_id
1 'polypeptide(L)'
;TLTAGSGITFSSANGTINNAGTINGNITNIADSILTDFTNSGSIGGTFTNKGHIVKFVNESTGSINNFVNDNTISFFENNGTITNFDGDGIIYGVINSKTITNSFENVATSLWNKENALIQGDVALKGDYKDCSNSGGTICKTSDLINEGTITGNVTNDTGKEINSVKNTGTIGGSIANSGNINTFEVSGTIAHGIINKDNASISSITINEGANLGNSGITNNSNIGTLKVYESVKYTGNGSDRITQDLEVAQNKTLTVGSNGTLSFNSKNGSVNNLGTIAGNLSNVSN
;
A
#
# COMPACT_ATOMS: atom_id res chain seq x y z
N THR A 1 -29.59 18.92 -10.46
CA THR A 1 -28.75 19.57 -9.45
C THR A 1 -29.55 19.76 -8.18
N LEU A 2 -29.02 19.32 -7.04
CA LEU A 2 -29.52 19.58 -5.70
C LEU A 2 -28.60 20.62 -5.05
N THR A 3 -29.15 21.74 -4.57
CA THR A 3 -28.40 22.73 -3.81
C THR A 3 -28.82 22.62 -2.36
N ALA A 4 -27.95 22.10 -1.50
CA ALA A 4 -28.24 21.86 -0.10
C ALA A 4 -27.56 22.96 0.74
N GLY A 5 -28.31 24.02 1.06
CA GLY A 5 -27.78 25.20 1.77
C GLY A 5 -27.01 24.84 3.04
N SER A 6 -27.70 24.28 4.04
CA SER A 6 -27.07 23.81 5.29
C SER A 6 -26.44 22.41 5.20
N GLY A 7 -26.38 21.81 4.01
CA GLY A 7 -25.99 20.41 3.79
C GLY A 7 -27.13 19.39 3.93
N ILE A 8 -26.82 18.13 3.67
CA ILE A 8 -27.71 16.96 3.73
C ILE A 8 -27.18 16.03 4.81
N THR A 9 -28.05 15.64 5.74
CA THR A 9 -27.71 14.76 6.86
C THR A 9 -28.43 13.43 6.70
N PHE A 10 -27.69 12.33 6.75
CA PHE A 10 -28.22 10.98 6.69
C PHE A 10 -28.17 10.34 8.07
N SER A 11 -29.34 9.93 8.55
CA SER A 11 -29.56 9.16 9.77
C SER A 11 -30.35 7.92 9.44
N SER A 12 -29.70 6.79 9.21
CA SER A 12 -30.35 5.54 8.82
C SER A 12 -29.66 4.34 9.44
N ALA A 13 -30.41 3.26 9.69
CA ALA A 13 -29.84 1.98 10.10
C ALA A 13 -29.50 1.06 8.91
N ASN A 14 -30.01 1.37 7.70
CA ASN A 14 -29.79 0.61 6.46
C ASN A 14 -30.03 1.54 5.24
N GLY A 15 -29.29 2.65 5.15
CA GLY A 15 -29.48 3.64 4.10
C GLY A 15 -28.77 3.30 2.79
N THR A 16 -29.31 3.79 1.68
CA THR A 16 -28.64 3.74 0.37
C THR A 16 -28.65 5.13 -0.25
N ILE A 17 -27.53 5.53 -0.86
CA ILE A 17 -27.40 6.78 -1.61
C ILE A 17 -26.89 6.47 -3.01
N ASN A 18 -27.61 6.92 -4.04
CA ASN A 18 -27.21 6.84 -5.43
C ASN A 18 -27.24 8.24 -6.04
N ASN A 19 -26.09 8.91 -6.10
CA ASN A 19 -25.99 10.23 -6.73
C ASN A 19 -25.55 10.12 -8.19
N ALA A 20 -26.47 10.40 -9.11
CA ALA A 20 -26.17 10.54 -10.55
C ALA A 20 -26.11 11.99 -11.04
N GLY A 21 -26.40 12.96 -10.16
CA GLY A 21 -26.47 14.38 -10.50
C GLY A 21 -25.41 15.21 -9.77
N THR A 22 -25.60 16.53 -9.79
CA THR A 22 -24.76 17.45 -9.03
C THR A 22 -25.38 17.75 -7.66
N ILE A 23 -24.63 17.54 -6.58
CA ILE A 23 -24.93 18.00 -5.23
C ILE A 23 -24.00 19.16 -4.89
N ASN A 24 -24.58 20.36 -4.82
CA ASN A 24 -23.92 21.58 -4.38
C ASN A 24 -24.23 21.79 -2.90
N GLY A 25 -23.39 21.23 -2.03
CA GLY A 25 -23.54 21.31 -0.58
C GLY A 25 -22.81 20.16 0.10
N ASN A 26 -22.78 20.20 1.44
CA ASN A 26 -22.14 19.16 2.24
C ASN A 26 -23.08 17.96 2.41
N ILE A 27 -22.50 16.77 2.55
CA ILE A 27 -23.20 15.53 2.90
C ILE A 27 -22.58 14.99 4.19
N THR A 28 -23.41 14.55 5.12
CA THR A 28 -22.91 13.92 6.35
C THR A 28 -23.68 12.63 6.65
N ASN A 29 -22.97 11.51 6.71
CA ASN A 29 -23.45 10.29 7.36
C ASN A 29 -23.12 10.41 8.85
N ILE A 30 -24.11 10.59 9.72
CA ILE A 30 -23.86 10.92 11.13
C ILE A 30 -23.40 9.69 11.93
N ALA A 31 -22.94 9.91 13.16
CA ALA A 31 -22.65 8.83 14.10
C ALA A 31 -23.84 7.86 14.21
N ASP A 32 -23.54 6.57 14.44
CA ASP A 32 -24.49 5.47 14.54
C ASP A 32 -25.33 5.18 13.29
N SER A 33 -25.11 5.94 12.20
CA SER A 33 -25.79 5.70 10.93
C SER A 33 -25.04 4.70 10.08
N ILE A 34 -25.78 3.84 9.41
CA ILE A 34 -25.28 2.81 8.51
C ILE A 34 -25.82 3.10 7.11
N LEU A 35 -24.89 3.37 6.19
CA LEU A 35 -25.15 3.28 4.76
C LEU A 35 -24.69 1.90 4.29
N THR A 36 -25.61 1.07 3.81
CA THR A 36 -25.23 -0.21 3.20
C THR A 36 -24.49 0.06 1.89
N ASP A 37 -24.96 1.04 1.13
CA ASP A 37 -24.45 1.36 -0.19
C ASP A 37 -24.43 2.87 -0.41
N PHE A 38 -23.27 3.37 -0.80
CA PHE A 38 -23.09 4.70 -1.35
C PHE A 38 -22.51 4.56 -2.75
N THR A 39 -23.22 5.07 -3.76
CA THR A 39 -22.75 5.14 -5.14
C THR A 39 -22.81 6.58 -5.63
N ASN A 40 -21.69 7.08 -6.17
CA ASN A 40 -21.61 8.39 -6.79
C ASN A 40 -21.14 8.28 -8.24
N SER A 41 -22.00 8.59 -9.20
CA SER A 41 -21.69 8.73 -10.63
C SER A 41 -21.79 10.17 -11.12
N GLY A 42 -22.37 11.05 -10.30
CA GLY A 42 -22.41 12.49 -10.53
C GLY A 42 -21.30 13.27 -9.82
N SER A 43 -21.60 14.49 -9.38
CA SER A 43 -20.62 15.38 -8.73
C SER A 43 -21.10 15.81 -7.35
N ILE A 44 -20.22 15.78 -6.36
CA ILE A 44 -20.41 16.36 -5.02
C ILE A 44 -19.39 17.50 -4.89
N GLY A 45 -19.89 18.74 -4.99
CA GLY A 45 -19.03 19.94 -4.95
C GLY A 45 -18.60 20.36 -3.53
N GLY A 46 -19.37 19.95 -2.51
CA GLY A 46 -19.06 20.20 -1.10
C GLY A 46 -18.25 19.06 -0.46
N THR A 47 -18.28 19.01 0.87
CA THR A 47 -17.64 17.94 1.64
C THR A 47 -18.62 16.81 1.93
N PHE A 48 -18.24 15.58 1.59
CA PHE A 48 -18.88 14.38 2.11
C PHE A 48 -18.10 13.86 3.33
N THR A 49 -18.70 13.96 4.51
CA THR A 49 -18.16 13.43 5.77
C THR A 49 -18.87 12.14 6.17
N ASN A 50 -18.12 11.08 6.39
CA ASN A 50 -18.59 9.85 7.00
C ASN A 50 -18.21 9.79 8.49
N LYS A 51 -19.18 10.01 9.39
CA LYS A 51 -19.04 9.77 10.85
C LYS A 51 -19.71 8.47 11.30
N GLY A 52 -20.52 7.86 10.44
CA GLY A 52 -21.16 6.57 10.66
C GLY A 52 -20.37 5.42 10.04
N HIS A 53 -21.07 4.33 9.76
CA HIS A 53 -20.53 3.19 9.01
C HIS A 53 -21.01 3.22 7.55
N ILE A 54 -20.11 2.93 6.62
CA ILE A 54 -20.46 2.63 5.23
C ILE A 54 -20.03 1.20 4.93
N VAL A 55 -20.95 0.35 4.52
CA VAL A 55 -20.60 -1.03 4.14
C VAL A 55 -19.90 -1.01 2.78
N LYS A 56 -20.52 -0.40 1.76
CA LYS A 56 -19.96 -0.28 0.42
C LYS A 56 -19.98 1.16 -0.07
N PHE A 57 -18.82 1.69 -0.40
CA PHE A 57 -18.64 3.00 -1.03
C PHE A 57 -18.09 2.81 -2.45
N VAL A 58 -18.77 3.38 -3.44
CA VAL A 58 -18.35 3.38 -4.84
C VAL A 58 -18.43 4.80 -5.41
N ASN A 59 -17.29 5.35 -5.82
CA ASN A 59 -17.23 6.53 -6.67
C ASN A 59 -16.98 6.05 -8.11
N GLU A 60 -18.02 6.06 -8.96
CA GLU A 60 -17.95 5.53 -10.32
C GLU A 60 -17.05 6.38 -11.23
N SER A 61 -16.81 5.91 -12.46
CA SER A 61 -15.83 6.50 -13.38
C SER A 61 -16.05 7.99 -13.73
N THR A 62 -17.31 8.40 -13.76
CA THR A 62 -17.76 9.80 -13.94
C THR A 62 -17.95 10.54 -12.62
N GLY A 63 -17.91 9.81 -11.51
CA GLY A 63 -18.04 10.32 -10.16
C GLY A 63 -16.92 11.30 -9.82
N SER A 64 -17.30 12.46 -9.29
CA SER A 64 -16.38 13.46 -8.76
C SER A 64 -16.80 13.86 -7.36
N ILE A 65 -15.86 13.80 -6.42
CA ILE A 65 -16.04 14.31 -5.06
C ILE A 65 -14.93 15.33 -4.80
N ASN A 66 -15.32 16.53 -4.41
CA ASN A 66 -14.36 17.57 -4.09
C ASN A 66 -13.62 17.21 -2.80
N ASN A 67 -14.33 17.11 -1.68
CA ASN A 67 -13.75 16.71 -0.39
C ASN A 67 -14.47 15.48 0.14
N PHE A 68 -13.72 14.42 0.43
CA PHE A 68 -14.19 13.25 1.13
C PHE A 68 -13.44 13.12 2.45
N VAL A 69 -14.19 13.02 3.55
CA VAL A 69 -13.65 12.89 4.90
C VAL A 69 -14.23 11.62 5.53
N ASN A 70 -13.39 10.66 5.89
CA ASN A 70 -13.81 9.47 6.61
C ASN A 70 -13.35 9.54 8.08
N ASP A 71 -14.26 9.83 8.99
CA ASP A 71 -14.01 9.95 10.44
C ASP A 71 -14.42 8.68 11.22
N ASN A 72 -14.84 7.63 10.52
CA ASN A 72 -15.25 6.38 11.16
C ASN A 72 -14.91 5.18 10.28
N THR A 73 -15.87 4.38 9.81
CA THR A 73 -15.55 3.08 9.20
C THR A 73 -16.19 2.91 7.83
N ILE A 74 -15.40 2.34 6.92
CA ILE A 74 -15.87 1.87 5.62
C ILE A 74 -15.39 0.44 5.43
N SER A 75 -16.31 -0.50 5.16
CA SER A 75 -15.89 -1.88 4.94
C SER A 75 -15.20 -2.02 3.58
N PHE A 76 -15.78 -1.48 2.50
CA PHE A 76 -15.16 -1.50 1.19
C PHE A 76 -15.34 -0.18 0.45
N PHE A 77 -14.24 0.30 -0.10
CA PHE A 77 -14.14 1.56 -0.80
C PHE A 77 -13.56 1.35 -2.19
N GLU A 78 -14.33 1.72 -3.21
CA GLU A 78 -13.92 1.67 -4.60
C GLU A 78 -13.96 3.07 -5.21
N ASN A 79 -12.82 3.57 -5.64
CA ASN A 79 -12.71 4.82 -6.37
C ASN A 79 -12.33 4.56 -7.83
N ASN A 80 -13.33 4.64 -8.70
CA ASN A 80 -13.17 4.65 -10.15
C ASN A 80 -13.19 6.08 -10.72
N GLY A 81 -13.62 7.06 -9.93
CA GLY A 81 -13.74 8.47 -10.28
C GLY A 81 -12.59 9.35 -9.75
N THR A 82 -12.87 10.63 -9.55
CA THR A 82 -11.91 11.58 -8.98
C THR A 82 -12.32 11.99 -7.58
N ILE A 83 -11.40 11.89 -6.62
CA ILE A 83 -11.52 12.46 -5.29
C ILE A 83 -10.38 13.47 -5.13
N THR A 84 -10.74 14.75 -5.00
CA THR A 84 -9.73 15.82 -4.98
C THR A 84 -9.05 15.87 -3.62
N ASN A 85 -9.82 15.89 -2.55
CA ASN A 85 -9.28 15.87 -1.20
C ASN A 85 -9.85 14.65 -0.47
N PHE A 86 -8.95 13.80 0.00
CA PHE A 86 -9.26 12.66 0.85
C PHE A 86 -8.64 12.93 2.21
N ASP A 87 -9.43 12.88 3.29
CA ASP A 87 -8.99 13.16 4.65
C ASP A 87 -9.80 12.32 5.67
N GLY A 88 -9.50 12.51 6.96
CA GLY A 88 -10.14 11.84 8.09
C GLY A 88 -9.24 10.79 8.74
N ASP A 89 -9.59 10.43 9.98
CA ASP A 89 -8.86 9.49 10.84
C ASP A 89 -9.49 8.09 10.92
N GLY A 90 -10.58 7.91 10.17
CA GLY A 90 -11.34 6.67 10.10
C GLY A 90 -10.60 5.55 9.37
N ILE A 91 -11.10 4.33 9.55
CA ILE A 91 -10.54 3.10 8.99
C ILE A 91 -11.35 2.64 7.77
N ILE A 92 -10.64 2.27 6.72
CA ILE A 92 -11.19 1.56 5.56
C ILE A 92 -10.59 0.15 5.50
N TYR A 93 -11.43 -0.89 5.45
CA TYR A 93 -10.89 -2.26 5.46
C TYR A 93 -10.30 -2.65 4.10
N GLY A 94 -11.02 -2.40 3.01
CA GLY A 94 -10.54 -2.68 1.65
C GLY A 94 -10.67 -1.49 0.73
N VAL A 95 -9.58 -1.12 0.05
CA VAL A 95 -9.56 -0.02 -0.91
C VAL A 95 -9.17 -0.54 -2.29
N ILE A 96 -9.95 -0.18 -3.30
CA ILE A 96 -9.58 -0.28 -4.71
C ILE A 96 -9.58 1.12 -5.29
N ASN A 97 -8.43 1.58 -5.78
CA ASN A 97 -8.32 2.82 -6.53
C ASN A 97 -8.00 2.50 -7.99
N SER A 98 -8.87 2.91 -8.90
CA SER A 98 -8.71 2.76 -10.36
C SER A 98 -8.44 4.08 -11.07
N LYS A 99 -8.43 5.20 -10.33
CA LYS A 99 -8.25 6.54 -10.89
C LYS A 99 -7.53 7.43 -9.89
N THR A 100 -8.01 8.63 -9.59
CA THR A 100 -7.19 9.66 -8.94
C THR A 100 -7.65 9.95 -7.52
N ILE A 101 -6.70 9.88 -6.59
CA ILE A 101 -6.75 10.45 -5.25
C ILE A 101 -5.59 11.45 -5.15
N THR A 102 -5.87 12.75 -5.03
CA THR A 102 -4.83 13.80 -5.04
C THR A 102 -4.25 14.14 -3.66
N ASN A 103 -4.25 13.19 -2.72
CA ASN A 103 -3.67 13.35 -1.38
C ASN A 103 -2.93 12.09 -0.93
N SER A 104 -2.17 12.21 0.17
CA SER A 104 -1.63 11.09 0.93
C SER A 104 -2.73 10.13 1.37
N PHE A 105 -2.38 8.85 1.44
CA PHE A 105 -3.23 7.76 1.90
C PHE A 105 -2.56 7.07 3.10
N GLU A 106 -2.38 7.82 4.18
CA GLU A 106 -1.61 7.43 5.36
C GLU A 106 -2.50 6.98 6.51
N ASN A 107 -2.31 5.75 6.99
CA ASN A 107 -3.02 5.15 8.13
C ASN A 107 -4.54 4.98 7.98
N VAL A 108 -5.05 5.18 6.77
CA VAL A 108 -6.49 5.11 6.46
C VAL A 108 -6.94 3.67 6.26
N ALA A 109 -6.16 2.86 5.55
CA ALA A 109 -6.62 1.55 5.08
C ALA A 109 -5.83 0.37 5.63
N THR A 110 -6.50 -0.77 5.74
CA THR A 110 -5.85 -2.04 6.09
C THR A 110 -5.36 -2.79 4.86
N SER A 111 -6.03 -2.61 3.72
CA SER A 111 -5.62 -3.19 2.44
C SER A 111 -5.87 -2.21 1.30
N LEU A 112 -4.94 -2.15 0.33
CA LEU A 112 -4.97 -1.23 -0.79
C LEU A 112 -4.60 -1.95 -2.09
N TRP A 113 -5.43 -1.76 -3.11
CA TRP A 113 -5.09 -2.01 -4.50
C TRP A 113 -5.16 -0.72 -5.31
N ASN A 114 -3.99 -0.18 -5.67
CA ASN A 114 -3.86 0.91 -6.61
C ASN A 114 -3.65 0.33 -8.02
N LYS A 115 -4.72 0.25 -8.81
CA LYS A 115 -4.74 -0.44 -10.10
C LYS A 115 -3.93 0.28 -11.16
N GLU A 116 -3.66 -0.42 -12.26
CA GLU A 116 -3.04 0.17 -13.45
C GLU A 116 -3.73 1.50 -13.85
N ASN A 117 -2.93 2.49 -14.23
CA ASN A 117 -3.36 3.86 -14.57
C ASN A 117 -3.99 4.68 -13.43
N ALA A 118 -4.13 4.11 -12.23
CA ALA A 118 -4.54 4.86 -11.06
C ALA A 118 -3.37 5.71 -10.52
N LEU A 119 -3.73 6.81 -9.85
CA LEU A 119 -2.80 7.76 -9.25
C LEU A 119 -3.20 8.03 -7.79
N ILE A 120 -2.22 7.86 -6.90
CA ILE A 120 -2.23 8.43 -5.56
C ILE A 120 -1.12 9.48 -5.51
N GLN A 121 -1.52 10.74 -5.33
CA GLN A 121 -0.60 11.86 -5.23
C GLN A 121 -0.25 12.11 -3.77
N GLY A 122 0.71 11.36 -3.23
CA GLY A 122 1.15 11.48 -1.86
C GLY A 122 1.83 10.23 -1.35
N ASP A 123 2.07 10.21 -0.04
CA ASP A 123 2.60 9.06 0.67
C ASP A 123 1.47 8.04 0.95
N VAL A 124 1.84 6.79 1.15
CA VAL A 124 0.91 5.70 1.51
C VAL A 124 1.43 5.02 2.77
N ALA A 125 0.57 4.84 3.75
CA ALA A 125 0.87 4.02 4.93
C ALA A 125 -0.36 3.16 5.22
N LEU A 126 -0.20 1.84 5.27
CA LEU A 126 -1.29 0.99 5.73
C LEU A 126 -1.35 1.01 7.26
N LYS A 127 -2.54 0.74 7.78
CA LYS A 127 -2.76 0.55 9.22
C LYS A 127 -2.11 -0.74 9.73
N GLY A 128 -2.00 -1.75 8.86
CA GLY A 128 -1.39 -3.05 9.16
C GLY A 128 -2.25 -3.99 10.01
N ASP A 129 -3.49 -3.61 10.30
CA ASP A 129 -4.45 -4.44 11.05
C ASP A 129 -5.38 -5.16 10.07
N TYR A 130 -5.27 -6.48 9.90
CA TYR A 130 -6.25 -7.20 9.06
C TYR A 130 -7.70 -6.95 9.49
N LYS A 131 -8.57 -6.68 8.52
CA LYS A 131 -10.02 -6.54 8.72
C LYS A 131 -10.78 -7.19 7.57
N ASP A 132 -11.76 -8.02 7.89
CA ASP A 132 -12.64 -8.63 6.90
C ASP A 132 -13.73 -7.66 6.46
N CYS A 133 -13.91 -7.52 5.15
CA CYS A 133 -14.98 -6.76 4.51
C CYS A 133 -15.99 -7.65 3.77
N SER A 134 -16.08 -8.94 4.09
CA SER A 134 -16.97 -9.93 3.47
C SER A 134 -18.42 -9.48 3.27
N ASN A 135 -18.97 -8.70 4.21
CA ASN A 135 -20.34 -8.15 4.11
C ASN A 135 -20.53 -7.11 2.98
N SER A 136 -19.45 -6.63 2.38
CA SER A 136 -19.49 -5.65 1.28
C SER A 136 -19.37 -6.27 -0.11
N GLY A 137 -19.05 -7.56 -0.20
CA GLY A 137 -18.69 -8.24 -1.45
C GLY A 137 -17.26 -7.97 -1.94
N GLY A 138 -16.49 -7.12 -1.26
CA GLY A 138 -15.08 -6.87 -1.55
C GLY A 138 -14.18 -8.03 -1.13
N THR A 139 -13.13 -8.30 -1.92
CA THR A 139 -12.18 -9.40 -1.65
C THR A 139 -10.78 -8.95 -1.28
N ILE A 140 -10.42 -7.69 -1.54
CA ILE A 140 -9.06 -7.17 -1.31
C ILE A 140 -8.69 -7.10 0.18
N CYS A 141 -9.69 -6.95 1.04
CA CYS A 141 -9.54 -6.87 2.50
C CYS A 141 -9.32 -8.23 3.16
N LYS A 142 -9.31 -9.35 2.41
CA LYS A 142 -9.13 -10.70 2.98
C LYS A 142 -7.75 -10.93 3.58
N THR A 143 -6.83 -10.01 3.33
CA THR A 143 -5.44 -9.96 3.82
C THR A 143 -5.02 -8.49 3.89
N SER A 144 -4.09 -8.14 4.80
CA SER A 144 -3.49 -6.79 4.90
C SER A 144 -2.48 -6.59 3.75
N ASP A 145 -2.96 -6.40 2.52
CA ASP A 145 -2.13 -6.34 1.31
C ASP A 145 -2.02 -4.94 0.74
N LEU A 146 -0.83 -4.60 0.22
CA LEU A 146 -0.57 -3.44 -0.64
C LEU A 146 -0.21 -3.93 -2.05
N ILE A 147 -1.09 -3.68 -3.01
CA ILE A 147 -0.88 -3.99 -4.42
C ILE A 147 -0.84 -2.68 -5.20
N ASN A 148 0.30 -2.37 -5.81
CA ASN A 148 0.47 -1.21 -6.67
C ASN A 148 0.80 -1.63 -8.10
N GLU A 149 -0.17 -1.43 -8.99
CA GLU A 149 -0.06 -1.50 -10.46
C GLU A 149 -0.06 -0.10 -11.10
N GLY A 150 -0.55 0.90 -10.37
CA GLY A 150 -0.61 2.30 -10.80
C GLY A 150 0.61 3.13 -10.39
N THR A 151 0.38 4.41 -10.15
CA THR A 151 1.39 5.35 -9.67
C THR A 151 1.08 5.81 -8.24
N ILE A 152 2.06 5.70 -7.35
CA ILE A 152 2.11 6.40 -6.07
C ILE A 152 3.27 7.38 -6.17
N THR A 153 3.02 8.68 -6.01
CA THR A 153 4.09 9.68 -6.22
C THR A 153 5.04 9.79 -5.03
N GLY A 154 4.56 9.47 -3.82
CA GLY A 154 5.33 9.55 -2.58
C GLY A 154 5.97 8.23 -2.16
N ASN A 155 6.24 8.13 -0.87
CA ASN A 155 6.78 6.97 -0.19
C ASN A 155 5.66 6.00 0.21
N VAL A 156 6.05 4.75 0.44
CA VAL A 156 5.21 3.78 1.15
C VAL A 156 5.86 3.46 2.48
N THR A 157 5.13 3.53 3.59
CA THR A 157 5.65 3.20 4.92
C THR A 157 4.88 2.06 5.56
N ASN A 158 5.62 1.18 6.25
CA ASN A 158 5.09 0.22 7.21
C ASN A 158 5.69 0.55 8.57
N ASP A 159 4.92 1.18 9.45
CA ASP A 159 5.42 1.66 10.73
C ASP A 159 5.60 0.54 11.76
N THR A 160 6.27 0.85 12.86
CA THR A 160 6.52 -0.08 13.95
C THR A 160 5.23 -0.67 14.52
N GLY A 161 5.25 -1.98 14.78
CA GLY A 161 4.11 -2.71 15.34
C GLY A 161 3.07 -3.15 14.31
N LYS A 162 3.22 -2.77 13.04
CA LYS A 162 2.29 -3.13 11.96
C LYS A 162 2.75 -4.35 11.19
N GLU A 163 1.78 -5.07 10.63
CA GLU A 163 2.01 -6.20 9.73
C GLU A 163 1.32 -6.00 8.39
N ILE A 164 2.10 -6.15 7.31
CA ILE A 164 1.57 -6.23 5.94
C ILE A 164 1.83 -7.65 5.46
N ASN A 165 0.77 -8.32 5.01
CA ASN A 165 0.86 -9.68 4.52
C ASN A 165 1.62 -9.71 3.18
N SER A 166 1.22 -8.88 2.23
CA SER A 166 1.88 -8.81 0.92
C SER A 166 2.07 -7.38 0.45
N VAL A 167 3.28 -7.06 -0.01
CA VAL A 167 3.58 -5.86 -0.79
C VAL A 167 3.94 -6.31 -2.20
N LYS A 168 3.12 -5.94 -3.18
CA LYS A 168 3.36 -6.22 -4.60
C LYS A 168 3.41 -4.93 -5.39
N ASN A 169 4.54 -4.65 -6.03
CA ASN A 169 4.70 -3.46 -6.88
C ASN A 169 5.04 -3.86 -8.32
N THR A 170 4.08 -3.69 -9.22
CA THR A 170 4.27 -3.77 -10.69
C THR A 170 4.20 -2.39 -11.35
N GLY A 171 3.65 -1.39 -10.65
CA GLY A 171 3.56 -0.01 -11.10
C GLY A 171 4.78 0.84 -10.72
N THR A 172 4.53 2.12 -10.45
CA THR A 172 5.56 3.10 -10.05
C THR A 172 5.32 3.62 -8.64
N ILE A 173 6.38 3.63 -7.84
CA ILE A 173 6.46 4.34 -6.57
C ILE A 173 7.58 5.37 -6.72
N GLY A 174 7.21 6.65 -6.65
CA GLY A 174 8.14 7.77 -6.83
C GLY A 174 9.09 7.98 -5.64
N GLY A 175 8.73 7.45 -4.47
CA GLY A 175 9.55 7.45 -3.27
C GLY A 175 10.27 6.13 -2.99
N SER A 176 10.47 5.87 -1.70
CA SER A 176 10.98 4.60 -1.18
C SER A 176 9.85 3.74 -0.62
N ILE A 177 10.11 2.46 -0.39
CA ILE A 177 9.32 1.65 0.56
C ILE A 177 10.13 1.49 1.85
N ALA A 178 9.65 2.07 2.94
CA ALA A 178 10.31 2.04 4.25
C ALA A 178 9.56 1.14 5.23
N ASN A 179 10.18 0.00 5.59
CA ASN A 179 9.67 -0.95 6.55
C ASN A 179 10.29 -0.74 7.94
N SER A 180 9.45 -0.54 8.95
CA SER A 180 9.77 -0.48 10.38
C SER A 180 8.97 -1.52 11.20
N GLY A 181 8.08 -2.27 10.53
CA GLY A 181 7.25 -3.33 11.10
C GLY A 181 7.58 -4.68 10.46
N ASN A 182 6.54 -5.47 10.17
CA ASN A 182 6.68 -6.79 9.55
C ASN A 182 6.05 -6.81 8.15
N ILE A 183 6.74 -7.42 7.19
CA ILE A 183 6.21 -7.75 5.86
C ILE A 183 6.42 -9.24 5.61
N ASN A 184 5.39 -10.00 5.27
CA ASN A 184 5.57 -11.42 4.97
C ASN A 184 6.15 -11.61 3.55
N THR A 185 5.45 -11.11 2.54
CA THR A 185 5.89 -11.24 1.15
C THR A 185 6.08 -9.87 0.52
N PHE A 186 7.23 -9.66 -0.14
CA PHE A 186 7.52 -8.44 -0.87
C PHE A 186 8.00 -8.78 -2.29
N GLU A 187 7.18 -8.47 -3.29
CA GLU A 187 7.46 -8.71 -4.70
C GLU A 187 7.53 -7.40 -5.48
N VAL A 188 8.59 -7.23 -6.27
CA VAL A 188 8.76 -6.05 -7.13
C VAL A 188 9.05 -6.48 -8.55
N SER A 189 8.24 -5.99 -9.49
CA SER A 189 8.47 -6.05 -10.94
C SER A 189 8.45 -4.64 -11.57
N GLY A 190 7.95 -3.64 -10.85
CA GLY A 190 7.87 -2.25 -11.27
C GLY A 190 9.00 -1.37 -10.73
N THR A 191 8.75 -0.06 -10.68
CA THR A 191 9.73 0.94 -10.21
C THR A 191 9.47 1.36 -8.76
N ILE A 192 10.52 1.43 -7.95
CA ILE A 192 10.58 2.09 -6.64
C ILE A 192 11.79 3.01 -6.67
N ALA A 193 11.58 4.30 -6.95
CA ALA A 193 12.65 5.21 -7.36
C ALA A 193 13.78 5.34 -6.32
N HIS A 194 13.45 5.26 -5.03
CA HIS A 194 14.41 5.34 -3.92
C HIS A 194 14.64 4.00 -3.22
N GLY A 195 14.22 2.90 -3.84
CA GLY A 195 14.49 1.55 -3.37
C GLY A 195 13.73 1.14 -2.10
N ILE A 196 14.20 0.04 -1.50
CA ILE A 196 13.61 -0.59 -0.32
C ILE A 196 14.49 -0.32 0.88
N ILE A 197 13.89 0.10 2.00
CA ILE A 197 14.57 0.34 3.27
C ILE A 197 13.94 -0.56 4.33
N ASN A 198 14.69 -1.53 4.82
CA ASN A 198 14.29 -2.36 5.96
C ASN A 198 15.03 -1.86 7.21
N LYS A 199 14.33 -1.11 8.08
CA LYS A 199 14.93 -0.43 9.24
C LYS A 199 15.28 -1.41 10.35
N ASP A 200 15.98 -0.91 11.37
CA ASP A 200 16.31 -1.66 12.57
C ASP A 200 15.05 -2.24 13.24
N ASN A 201 15.16 -3.46 13.78
CA ASN A 201 14.07 -4.23 14.42
C ASN A 201 12.86 -4.55 13.53
N ALA A 202 12.91 -4.24 12.23
CA ALA A 202 11.89 -4.63 11.27
C ALA A 202 12.16 -6.07 10.75
N SER A 203 11.17 -6.68 10.11
CA SER A 203 11.35 -7.99 9.49
C SER A 203 10.68 -8.03 8.12
N ILE A 204 11.36 -8.66 7.16
CA ILE A 204 10.75 -9.03 5.87
C ILE A 204 10.98 -10.52 5.66
N SER A 205 9.93 -11.33 5.63
CA SER A 205 10.10 -12.79 5.51
C SER A 205 10.62 -13.18 4.13
N SER A 206 10.20 -12.49 3.06
CA SER A 206 10.78 -12.69 1.73
C SER A 206 10.75 -11.44 0.87
N ILE A 207 11.83 -11.22 0.13
CA ILE A 207 11.91 -10.24 -0.96
C ILE A 207 12.19 -11.00 -2.27
N THR A 208 11.38 -10.75 -3.28
CA THR A 208 11.62 -11.18 -4.65
C THR A 208 11.71 -9.98 -5.56
N ILE A 209 12.89 -9.75 -6.13
CA ILE A 209 13.14 -8.74 -7.15
C ILE A 209 13.00 -9.43 -8.50
N ASN A 210 11.83 -9.32 -9.11
CA ASN A 210 11.51 -9.94 -10.38
C ASN A 210 12.19 -9.21 -11.55
N GLU A 211 12.27 -9.89 -12.69
CA GLU A 211 12.71 -9.28 -13.96
C GLU A 211 11.93 -7.99 -14.26
N GLY A 212 12.65 -6.96 -14.72
CA GLY A 212 12.07 -5.64 -15.03
C GLY A 212 11.95 -4.68 -13.84
N ALA A 213 12.20 -5.15 -12.62
CA ALA A 213 12.19 -4.29 -11.43
C ALA A 213 13.26 -3.18 -11.52
N ASN A 214 12.93 -2.00 -11.01
CA ASN A 214 13.87 -0.88 -10.91
C ASN A 214 13.81 -0.27 -9.51
N LEU A 215 14.86 -0.45 -8.71
CA LEU A 215 14.98 0.07 -7.34
C LEU A 215 15.86 1.33 -7.24
N GLY A 216 16.10 2.00 -8.36
CA GLY A 216 17.01 3.13 -8.46
C GLY A 216 18.44 2.79 -8.01
N ASN A 217 19.22 3.84 -7.71
CA ASN A 217 20.61 3.68 -7.24
C ASN A 217 20.71 3.22 -5.77
N SER A 218 19.62 3.35 -5.02
CA SER A 218 19.54 2.92 -3.62
C SER A 218 19.50 1.39 -3.51
N GLY A 219 18.75 0.72 -4.39
CA GLY A 219 18.56 -0.72 -4.34
C GLY A 219 17.82 -1.14 -3.07
N ILE A 220 18.40 -2.07 -2.32
CA ILE A 220 17.94 -2.52 -1.01
C ILE A 220 18.91 -1.99 0.05
N THR A 221 18.40 -1.24 1.02
CA THR A 221 19.10 -0.89 2.25
C THR A 221 18.50 -1.72 3.38
N ASN A 222 19.28 -2.65 3.92
CA ASN A 222 18.83 -3.56 4.96
C ASN A 222 19.60 -3.33 6.25
N ASN A 223 18.88 -3.01 7.32
CA ASN A 223 19.39 -2.84 8.66
C ASN A 223 18.87 -3.91 9.63
N SER A 224 18.15 -4.92 9.13
CA SER A 224 17.58 -5.98 9.95
C SER A 224 17.48 -7.32 9.21
N ASN A 225 16.54 -8.17 9.62
CA ASN A 225 16.40 -9.51 9.07
C ASN A 225 15.57 -9.50 7.78
N ILE A 226 16.12 -10.11 6.75
CA ILE A 226 15.37 -10.63 5.61
C ILE A 226 15.41 -12.15 5.71
N GLY A 227 14.28 -12.82 5.54
CA GLY A 227 14.23 -14.28 5.47
C GLY A 227 14.91 -14.75 4.19
N THR A 228 14.19 -14.67 3.09
CA THR A 228 14.66 -15.06 1.77
C THR A 228 14.84 -13.85 0.85
N LEU A 229 15.94 -13.79 0.12
CA LEU A 229 16.18 -12.79 -0.93
C LEU A 229 16.36 -13.48 -2.29
N LYS A 230 15.48 -13.17 -3.24
CA LYS A 230 15.56 -13.66 -4.63
C LYS A 230 15.84 -12.51 -5.58
N VAL A 231 16.88 -12.65 -6.39
CA VAL A 231 17.38 -11.63 -7.30
C VAL A 231 17.26 -12.13 -8.74
N TYR A 232 16.14 -11.78 -9.38
CA TYR A 232 15.87 -12.02 -10.80
C TYR A 232 16.06 -10.75 -11.65
N GLU A 233 16.28 -9.59 -11.02
CA GLU A 233 16.81 -8.40 -11.67
C GLU A 233 18.02 -7.86 -10.90
N SER A 234 19.01 -7.34 -11.62
CA SER A 234 20.25 -6.86 -11.00
C SER A 234 19.96 -5.72 -10.05
N VAL A 235 20.53 -5.80 -8.85
CA VAL A 235 20.16 -4.88 -7.76
C VAL A 235 21.36 -4.61 -6.87
N LYS A 236 21.38 -3.42 -6.27
CA LYS A 236 22.32 -3.07 -5.20
C LYS A 236 21.76 -3.48 -3.84
N TYR A 237 22.61 -3.97 -2.96
CA TYR A 237 22.32 -4.25 -1.57
C TYR A 237 23.30 -3.51 -0.66
N THR A 238 22.80 -2.86 0.38
CA THR A 238 23.60 -2.19 1.40
C THR A 238 23.14 -2.68 2.77
N GLY A 239 24.03 -3.41 3.46
CA GLY A 239 23.84 -3.84 4.84
C GLY A 239 24.46 -2.88 5.86
N ASN A 240 24.04 -2.94 7.12
CA ASN A 240 24.65 -2.22 8.25
C ASN A 240 25.68 -3.07 9.04
N GLY A 241 25.89 -4.34 8.67
CA GLY A 241 26.78 -5.29 9.34
C GLY A 241 26.09 -6.13 10.42
N SER A 242 24.93 -5.71 10.91
CA SER A 242 24.04 -6.46 11.81
C SER A 242 22.85 -7.08 11.08
N ASP A 243 22.60 -6.67 9.84
CA ASP A 243 21.60 -7.22 8.94
C ASP A 243 21.90 -8.68 8.58
N ARG A 244 20.85 -9.48 8.36
CA ARG A 244 20.99 -10.92 8.05
C ARG A 244 20.03 -11.35 6.95
N ILE A 245 20.52 -12.22 6.07
CA ILE A 245 19.67 -13.17 5.34
C ILE A 245 19.58 -14.44 6.18
N THR A 246 18.37 -14.80 6.60
CA THR A 246 18.15 -15.84 7.63
C THR A 246 17.62 -17.17 7.08
N GLN A 247 17.24 -17.19 5.80
CA GLN A 247 16.81 -18.37 5.06
C GLN A 247 17.63 -18.48 3.77
N ASP A 248 17.03 -18.22 2.61
CA ASP A 248 17.68 -18.49 1.32
C ASP A 248 18.14 -17.22 0.60
N LEU A 249 19.20 -17.36 -0.20
CA LEU A 249 19.57 -16.41 -1.24
C LEU A 249 19.61 -17.09 -2.59
N GLU A 250 18.96 -16.44 -3.55
CA GLU A 250 18.98 -16.84 -4.94
C GLU A 250 19.38 -15.68 -5.83
N VAL A 251 20.34 -15.90 -6.72
CA VAL A 251 20.72 -14.95 -7.76
C VAL A 251 20.66 -15.65 -9.11
N ALA A 252 19.74 -15.21 -9.96
CA ALA A 252 19.52 -15.82 -11.27
C ALA A 252 20.68 -15.61 -12.23
N GLN A 253 20.71 -16.45 -13.27
CA GLN A 253 21.70 -16.41 -14.33
C GLN A 253 21.75 -15.02 -14.98
N ASN A 254 22.96 -14.54 -15.26
CA ASN A 254 23.20 -13.23 -15.90
C ASN A 254 22.71 -12.01 -15.09
N LYS A 255 22.32 -12.18 -13.82
CA LYS A 255 21.97 -11.08 -12.92
C LYS A 255 23.09 -10.84 -11.91
N THR A 256 23.15 -9.60 -11.42
CA THR A 256 24.17 -9.19 -10.45
C THR A 256 23.53 -8.65 -9.18
N LEU A 257 23.85 -9.26 -8.04
CA LEU A 257 23.64 -8.67 -6.72
C LEU A 257 24.92 -7.92 -6.33
N THR A 258 24.87 -6.58 -6.34
CA THR A 258 26.03 -5.76 -5.96
C THR A 258 25.94 -5.40 -4.48
N VAL A 259 26.86 -5.89 -3.66
CA VAL A 259 26.96 -5.49 -2.26
C VAL A 259 27.78 -4.20 -2.19
N GLY A 260 27.22 -3.15 -1.57
CA GLY A 260 27.84 -1.83 -1.49
C GLY A 260 29.24 -1.87 -0.87
N SER A 261 30.08 -0.88 -1.20
CA SER A 261 31.52 -0.86 -0.89
C SER A 261 31.90 -0.93 0.60
N ASN A 262 30.98 -0.63 1.51
CA ASN A 262 31.16 -0.74 2.96
C ASN A 262 30.27 -1.83 3.59
N GLY A 263 29.55 -2.61 2.78
CA GLY A 263 28.60 -3.62 3.21
C GLY A 263 29.17 -5.03 3.13
N THR A 264 28.67 -5.90 4.01
CA THR A 264 28.84 -7.35 3.93
C THR A 264 27.46 -7.96 3.92
N LEU A 265 27.15 -8.77 2.92
CA LEU A 265 25.93 -9.56 2.93
C LEU A 265 26.13 -10.73 3.89
N SER A 266 25.45 -10.70 5.04
CA SER A 266 25.65 -11.68 6.10
C SER A 266 24.55 -12.73 6.11
N PHE A 267 24.93 -14.00 6.05
CA PHE A 267 24.04 -15.16 6.15
C PHE A 267 24.08 -15.73 7.55
N ASN A 268 22.90 -15.92 8.14
CA ASN A 268 22.74 -16.60 9.41
C ASN A 268 21.52 -17.51 9.30
N SER A 269 21.72 -18.66 8.66
CA SER A 269 20.67 -19.65 8.48
C SER A 269 21.08 -21.02 8.96
N LYS A 270 20.17 -21.72 9.64
CA LYS A 270 20.38 -23.11 10.08
C LYS A 270 20.25 -24.11 8.94
N ASN A 271 19.29 -23.87 8.03
CA ASN A 271 18.91 -24.79 6.95
C ASN A 271 18.81 -24.09 5.57
N GLY A 272 19.13 -22.80 5.50
CA GLY A 272 19.05 -22.02 4.28
C GLY A 272 20.16 -22.33 3.29
N SER A 273 19.94 -21.88 2.06
CA SER A 273 20.79 -22.18 0.91
C SER A 273 21.22 -20.89 0.18
N VAL A 274 22.38 -20.96 -0.47
CA VAL A 274 22.83 -19.94 -1.42
C VAL A 274 22.89 -20.58 -2.80
N ASN A 275 21.92 -20.23 -3.65
CA ASN A 275 21.88 -20.64 -5.05
C ASN A 275 22.28 -19.46 -5.96
N ASN A 276 23.54 -19.43 -6.38
CA ASN A 276 24.05 -18.38 -7.27
C ASN A 276 24.33 -18.93 -8.67
N LEU A 277 23.44 -18.60 -9.62
CA LEU A 277 23.63 -18.82 -11.05
C LEU A 277 24.18 -17.57 -11.75
N GLY A 278 24.14 -16.41 -11.09
CA GLY A 278 24.64 -15.12 -11.57
C GLY A 278 25.92 -14.67 -10.88
N THR A 279 25.99 -13.38 -10.57
CA THR A 279 27.14 -12.75 -9.90
C THR A 279 26.74 -12.12 -8.56
N ILE A 280 27.48 -12.41 -7.51
CA ILE A 280 27.47 -11.63 -6.26
C ILE A 280 28.75 -10.79 -6.25
N ALA A 281 28.62 -9.49 -6.43
CA ALA A 281 29.75 -8.56 -6.48
C ALA A 281 29.92 -7.88 -5.12
N GLY A 282 30.79 -8.43 -4.27
CA GLY A 282 31.16 -7.86 -2.97
C GLY A 282 31.39 -8.94 -1.91
N ASN A 283 31.32 -8.54 -0.63
CA ASN A 283 31.65 -9.43 0.48
C ASN A 283 30.42 -10.25 0.91
N LEU A 284 30.60 -11.56 0.98
CA LEU A 284 29.67 -12.52 1.55
C LEU A 284 30.26 -13.08 2.84
N SER A 285 29.49 -13.06 3.93
CA SER A 285 29.91 -13.67 5.19
C SER A 285 28.86 -14.65 5.67
N ASN A 286 29.29 -15.87 6.00
CA ASN A 286 28.45 -16.82 6.73
C ASN A 286 28.80 -16.69 8.22
N VAL A 287 27.84 -16.24 9.02
CA VAL A 287 28.04 -15.97 10.44
C VAL A 287 27.24 -16.96 11.27
N SER A 288 27.85 -17.47 12.34
CA SER A 288 27.12 -18.19 13.39
C SER A 288 26.62 -17.20 14.44
N ASN A 289 25.53 -17.55 15.12
CA ASN A 289 25.18 -16.93 16.41
C ASN A 289 26.29 -17.16 17.44
#